data_AF-A0A352Y0G5-F1
#
_entry.id   AF-A0A352Y0G5-F1
#
_cell.length_a   1.000
_cell.length_b   1.000
_cell.length_c   1.000
_cell.angle_alpha   90.00
_cell.angle_beta   90.00
_cell.angle_gamma   90.00
#
_symmetry.space_group_name_H-M   'P 1'
#
loop_
_entity.id
_entity.type
_entity.pdbx_description
1 polymer ?
#
loop_
_entity_poly.entity_id
_entity_poly.type
_entity_poly.pdbx_seq_one_letter_code
_entity_poly.pdbx_strand_id
1 'polypeptide(L)' 'PVVAGGGKRLFKDGGSLKRLKLLSSKTTRTGTVILTYQPLQQ' A
#
# COMPACT_ATOMS: atom_id res chain seq x y z
N PRO A 1 -9.16 2.21 9.94
CA PRO A 1 -9.85 1.16 9.14
C PRO A 1 -11.15 1.70 8.51
N VAL A 2 -11.07 2.17 7.26
CA VAL A 2 -12.18 2.86 6.58
C VAL A 2 -12.31 2.29 5.18
N VAL A 3 -13.56 2.16 4.70
CA VAL A 3 -13.87 1.89 3.30
C VAL A 3 -14.28 3.21 2.66
N ALA A 4 -13.61 3.61 1.58
CA ALA A 4 -13.78 4.94 0.99
C ALA A 4 -15.11 5.14 0.24
N GLY A 5 -15.71 4.09 -0.33
CA GLY A 5 -16.94 4.17 -1.15
C GLY A 5 -16.77 4.86 -2.51
N GLY A 6 -15.84 5.80 -2.63
CA GLY A 6 -15.44 6.52 -3.85
C GLY A 6 -14.27 7.47 -3.59
N GLY A 7 -13.69 8.08 -4.63
CA GLY A 7 -12.63 9.08 -4.48
C GLY A 7 -11.50 8.97 -5.51
N LYS A 8 -10.48 9.82 -5.35
CA LYS A 8 -9.31 9.83 -6.23
C LYS A 8 -8.47 8.57 -5.99
N ARG A 9 -8.12 7.87 -7.07
CA ARG A 9 -7.26 6.68 -7.01
C ARG A 9 -5.82 7.04 -6.67
N LEU A 10 -5.18 6.18 -5.88
CA LEU A 10 -3.76 6.31 -5.53
C LEU A 10 -2.85 6.10 -6.76
N PHE A 11 -3.26 5.21 -7.67
CA PHE A 11 -2.58 4.92 -8.92
C PHE A 11 -3.55 5.08 -10.09
N LYS A 12 -3.01 5.41 -11.27
CA LYS A 12 -3.77 5.41 -12.53
C LYS A 12 -3.94 3.98 -13.05
N ASP A 13 -4.95 3.78 -13.88
CA ASP A 13 -5.17 2.50 -14.56
C ASP A 13 -4.10 2.27 -15.64
N GLY A 14 -3.86 1.00 -15.99
CA GLY A 14 -2.96 0.62 -17.08
C GLY A 14 -1.46 0.72 -16.77
N GLY A 15 -1.08 0.98 -15.52
CA GLY A 15 0.32 0.93 -15.09
C GLY A 15 0.87 -0.51 -15.07
N SER A 16 2.18 -0.67 -15.30
CA SER A 16 2.84 -1.97 -15.17
C SER A 16 2.85 -2.45 -13.72
N LEU A 17 2.65 -3.76 -13.52
CA LEU A 17 2.73 -4.37 -12.21
C LEU A 17 4.18 -4.36 -11.70
N LYS A 18 4.37 -3.83 -10.49
CA LYS A 18 5.68 -3.81 -9.81
C LYS A 18 5.67 -4.77 -8.63
N ARG A 19 6.62 -5.71 -8.59
CA ARG A 19 6.79 -6.60 -7.45
C ARG A 19 7.45 -5.86 -6.29
N LEU A 20 6.84 -5.94 -5.12
CA LEU A 20 7.34 -5.33 -3.90
C LEU A 20 7.55 -6.40 -2.82
N LYS A 21 8.62 -6.26 -2.03
CA LYS A 21 8.87 -7.05 -0.82
C LYS A 21 8.47 -6.22 0.40
N LEU A 22 7.63 -6.78 1.26
CA LEU A 22 7.29 -6.18 2.56
C LEU A 22 8.50 -6.28 3.48
N LEU A 23 8.95 -5.13 4.00
CA LEU A 23 10.06 -5.02 4.94
C LEU A 23 9.59 -4.94 6.38
N SER A 24 8.51 -4.21 6.64
CA SER A 24 7.97 -4.07 7.99
C SER A 24 6.49 -3.76 7.98
N SER A 25 5.83 -4.12 9.09
CA SER A 25 4.43 -3.84 9.36
C SER A 25 4.30 -3.38 10.81
N LYS A 26 3.60 -2.27 11.02
CA LYS A 26 3.30 -1.75 12.35
C LYS A 26 1.86 -1.31 12.44
N THR A 27 1.11 -1.93 13.35
CA THR A 27 -0.24 -1.47 13.71
C THR A 27 -0.14 -0.41 14.80
N THR A 28 -0.82 0.73 14.61
CA THR A 28 -0.94 1.78 15.61
C THR A 28 -2.06 1.45 16.59
N ARG A 29 -2.11 2.14 17.73
CA ARG A 29 -3.14 1.93 18.77
C ARG A 29 -4.57 2.05 18.25
N THR A 30 -4.80 2.88 17.24
CA THR A 30 -6.14 3.13 16.66
C THR A 30 -6.45 2.22 15.47
N GLY A 31 -5.60 1.22 15.19
CA GLY A 31 -5.82 0.24 14.14
C GLY A 31 -5.41 0.71 12.74
N THR A 32 -4.72 1.85 12.61
CA THR A 32 -4.04 2.19 11.35
C THR A 32 -2.82 1.29 11.20
N VAL A 33 -2.56 0.79 9.99
CA VAL A 33 -1.40 -0.05 9.71
C VAL A 33 -0.44 0.71 8.81
N ILE A 34 0.83 0.78 9.22
CA ILE A 34 1.94 1.36 8.46
C ILE A 34 2.76 0.21 7.91
N LEU A 35 2.91 0.17 6.59
CA LEU A 35 3.63 -0.88 5.88
C LEU A 35 4.79 -0.26 5.09
N THR A 36 5.99 -0.80 5.26
CA THR A 36 7.17 -0.39 4.48
C THR A 36 7.50 -1.45 3.45
N TYR A 37 7.55 -1.05 2.18
CA TYR A 37 7.87 -1.93 1.06
C TYR A 37 9.14 -1.45 0.35
N GLN A 38 9.87 -2.40 -0.24
CA GLN A 38 10.91 -2.12 -1.21
C GLN A 38 10.58 -2.79 -2.55
N PRO A 39 11.06 -2.26 -3.68
CA PRO A 39 11.07 -2.99 -4.94
C PRO A 39 11.82 -4.32 -4.79
N LEU A 40 11.23 -5.40 -5.30
CA LEU A 40 12.02 -6.57 -5.63
C LEU A 40 12.82 -6.15 -6.88
N GLN A 41 14.15 -6.11 -6.78
CA GLN A 41 15.02 -5.74 -7.91
C GLN A 41 14.55 -6.49 -9.17
N GLN A 42 14.39 -5.74 -10.28
CA GLN A 42 13.94 -6.30 -11.56
C GLN A 42 14.99 -7.21 -12.17
#